data_AF-A0A7E5WK45-F1
#
_entry.id   AF-A0A7E5WK45-F1
#
_cell.length_a   1.000
_cell.length_b   1.000
_cell.length_c   1.000
_cell.angle_alpha   90.00
_cell.angle_beta   90.00
_cell.angle_gamma   90.00
#
_symmetry.space_group_name_H-M   'P 1'
#
loop_
_entity.id
_entity.type
_entity.pdbx_description
1 polymer ?
#
loop_
_entity_poly.entity_id
_entity_poly.type
_entity_poly.pdbx_seq_one_letter_code
_entity_poly.pdbx_strand_id
1 'polypeptide(L)'
;MSGVIANILQPLKFVRQTLQIASSMTPASSLVKPDNFSLSSIRNKVRCYFPRPNEVRRVRRHGWETRMSTPNGRKVIMRRLLKGRFVLTH
;
A
#
# COMPACT_ATOMS: atom_id res chain seq x y z
N MET A 1 4.83 41.02 16.46
CA MET A 1 4.63 40.57 15.06
C MET A 1 4.79 39.04 14.95
N SER A 2 3.87 38.25 15.51
CA SER A 2 3.81 36.79 15.22
C SER A 2 2.51 36.09 15.65
N GLY A 3 1.50 36.81 16.17
CA GLY A 3 0.19 36.22 16.50
C GLY A 3 -0.77 36.06 15.32
N VAL A 4 -0.45 36.62 14.15
CA VAL A 4 -1.36 36.68 13.00
C VAL A 4 -1.29 35.42 12.11
N ILE A 5 -0.26 34.58 12.27
CA ILE A 5 -0.05 33.40 11.41
C ILE A 5 -0.78 32.15 11.96
N ALA A 6 -1.21 32.14 13.23
CA ALA A 6 -1.87 30.98 13.83
C ALA A 6 -3.33 30.78 13.35
N ASN A 7 -3.97 31.81 12.78
CA ASN A 7 -5.38 31.76 12.35
C ASN A 7 -5.59 31.35 10.88
N ILE A 8 -4.52 31.14 10.12
CA ILE A 8 -4.62 30.74 8.70
C ILE A 8 -4.62 29.20 8.56
N LEU A 9 -4.31 28.45 9.63
CA LEU A 9 -4.18 26.99 9.61
C LEU A 9 -5.17 26.23 10.50
N GLN A 10 -6.37 26.77 10.74
CA GLN A 10 -7.47 26.01 11.34
C GLN A 10 -8.79 26.21 10.59
N PRO A 11 -9.10 25.29 9.67
CA PRO A 11 -10.48 24.81 9.59
C PRO A 11 -10.58 23.27 9.45
N LEU A 12 -9.60 22.51 9.95
CA LEU A 12 -9.67 21.03 9.92
C LEU A 12 -10.26 20.40 11.18
N LYS A 13 -10.61 21.18 12.21
CA LYS A 13 -11.25 20.66 13.43
C LYS A 13 -12.77 20.85 13.48
N PHE A 14 -13.34 21.68 12.61
CA PHE A 14 -14.79 21.91 12.55
C PHE A 14 -15.54 20.95 11.62
N VAL A 15 -14.85 20.33 10.66
CA VAL A 15 -15.47 19.36 9.72
C VAL A 15 -15.74 18.00 10.38
N ARG A 16 -15.18 17.72 11.55
CA ARG A 16 -15.37 16.44 12.24
C ARG A 16 -16.73 16.28 12.93
N GLN A 17 -17.47 17.36 13.14
CA GLN A 17 -18.76 17.33 13.86
C GLN A 17 -19.98 17.32 12.94
N THR A 18 -19.86 17.73 11.67
CA THR A 18 -21.01 17.75 10.74
C THR A 18 -21.39 16.37 10.22
N LEU A 19 -20.53 15.35 10.37
CA LEU A 19 -20.84 13.97 10.00
C LEU A 19 -21.52 13.15 11.11
N GLN A 20 -21.75 13.72 12.30
CA GLN A 20 -22.46 13.02 13.39
C GLN A 20 -23.93 13.43 13.55
N ILE A 21 -24.43 14.36 12.73
CA ILE A 21 -25.83 14.83 12.83
C ILE A 21 -26.76 14.04 11.89
N ALA A 22 -26.23 13.37 10.87
CA ALA A 22 -27.05 12.62 9.90
C ALA A 22 -27.53 11.24 10.40
N SER A 23 -27.17 10.82 11.62
CA SER A 23 -27.52 9.49 12.16
C SER A 23 -28.65 9.48 13.20
N SER A 24 -29.36 10.59 13.43
CA SER A 24 -30.37 10.68 14.51
C SER A 24 -31.81 10.94 14.06
N MET A 25 -32.17 10.76 12.79
CA MET A 25 -33.57 10.90 12.35
C MET A 25 -33.93 9.82 11.33
N THR A 26 -34.05 8.56 11.76
CA THR A 26 -34.89 7.59 11.07
C THR A 26 -36.07 7.24 11.97
N PRO A 27 -37.32 7.47 11.55
CA PRO A 27 -38.48 6.98 12.31
C PRO A 27 -38.37 5.46 12.44
N ALA A 28 -38.60 4.96 13.66
CA ALA A 28 -38.49 3.56 14.03
C ALA A 28 -39.64 2.71 13.47
N SER A 29 -39.83 2.71 12.15
CA SER A 29 -40.91 1.98 11.46
C SER A 29 -40.41 1.11 10.30
N SER A 30 -39.14 0.73 10.27
CA SER A 30 -38.67 -0.36 9.41
C SER A 30 -38.12 -1.50 10.27
N LEU A 31 -38.82 -2.64 10.23
CA LEU A 31 -38.47 -3.91 10.88
C LEU A 31 -37.19 -4.56 10.30
N VAL A 32 -36.54 -3.90 9.34
CA VAL A 32 -35.38 -4.42 8.60
C VAL A 32 -34.25 -3.43 8.78
N LYS A 33 -33.24 -3.83 9.55
CA LYS A 33 -31.96 -3.10 9.58
C LYS A 33 -31.45 -3.03 8.14
N PRO A 34 -31.04 -1.85 7.63
CA PRO A 34 -30.33 -1.83 6.36
C PRO A 34 -29.07 -2.67 6.56
N ASP A 35 -28.93 -3.72 5.74
CA ASP A 35 -27.76 -4.57 5.73
C ASP A 35 -26.56 -3.70 5.37
N ASN A 36 -25.86 -3.22 6.40
CA ASN A 36 -24.57 -2.60 6.25
C ASN A 36 -23.65 -3.70 5.71
N PHE A 37 -23.48 -3.72 4.39
CA PHE A 37 -22.43 -4.49 3.73
C PHE A 37 -21.10 -4.05 4.34
N SER A 38 -20.68 -4.76 5.38
CA SER A 38 -19.41 -4.57 6.06
C SER A 38 -18.29 -4.96 5.09
N LEU A 39 -17.96 -4.07 4.17
CA LEU A 39 -16.87 -4.24 3.18
C LEU A 39 -15.51 -4.43 3.85
N SER A 40 -15.41 -4.25 5.18
CA SER A 40 -14.22 -4.53 5.98
C SER A 40 -14.03 -6.01 6.30
N SER A 41 -15.04 -6.86 6.09
CA SER A 41 -15.01 -8.28 6.51
C SER A 41 -14.56 -9.28 5.44
N ILE A 42 -14.29 -8.85 4.20
CA ILE A 42 -13.82 -9.72 3.11
C ILE A 42 -12.35 -9.40 2.75
N ARG A 43 -11.45 -9.38 3.74
CA ARG A 43 -10.01 -9.53 3.46
C ARG A 43 -9.61 -10.94 3.84
N ASN A 44 -9.44 -11.79 2.83
CA ASN A 44 -8.81 -13.09 3.01
C ASN A 44 -7.46 -12.88 3.72
N LYS A 45 -7.16 -13.71 4.73
CA LYS A 45 -5.86 -13.68 5.41
C LYS A 45 -4.75 -13.81 4.36
N VAL A 46 -3.96 -12.75 4.15
CA VAL A 46 -2.80 -12.79 3.25
C VAL A 46 -1.80 -13.78 3.84
N ARG A 47 -1.59 -14.90 3.15
CA ARG A 47 -0.63 -15.92 3.58
C ARG A 47 0.78 -15.45 3.26
N CYS A 48 1.55 -15.10 4.29
CA CYS A 48 2.96 -14.75 4.15
C CYS A 48 3.83 -16.02 4.11
N TYR A 49 3.87 -16.72 2.97
CA TYR A 49 4.83 -17.81 2.71
C TYR A 49 6.16 -17.28 2.17
N PHE A 50 6.75 -16.29 2.84
CA PHE A 50 8.08 -15.87 2.46
C PHE A 50 9.04 -17.06 2.64
N PRO A 51 9.76 -17.47 1.59
CA PRO A 51 10.72 -18.54 1.73
C PRO A 51 11.77 -18.13 2.75
N ARG A 52 12.24 -19.08 3.55
CA ARG A 52 13.35 -18.81 4.47
C ARG A 52 14.56 -18.30 3.69
N PRO A 53 15.28 -17.29 4.21
CA PRO A 53 16.44 -16.73 3.52
C PRO A 53 17.49 -17.81 3.33
N ASN A 54 17.96 -17.96 2.10
CA ASN A 54 19.04 -18.88 1.74
C ASN A 54 19.88 -18.23 0.66
N GLU A 55 21.13 -17.92 1.02
CA GLU A 55 22.05 -17.14 0.22
C GLU A 55 22.50 -17.88 -1.05
N VAL A 56 22.79 -19.17 -0.92
CA VAL A 56 23.16 -20.03 -2.06
C VAL A 56 22.03 -20.06 -3.09
N ARG A 57 20.78 -20.20 -2.64
CA ARG A 57 19.61 -20.18 -3.56
C ARG A 57 19.39 -18.79 -4.16
N ARG A 58 19.68 -17.72 -3.43
CA ARG A 58 19.56 -16.33 -3.89
C ARG A 58 20.52 -16.06 -5.05
N VAL A 59 21.81 -16.36 -4.86
CA VAL A 59 22.87 -16.14 -5.87
C VAL A 59 22.66 -17.05 -7.07
N ARG A 60 22.39 -18.35 -6.89
CA ARG A 60 22.17 -19.29 -8.00
C ARG A 60 20.96 -18.96 -8.87
N ARG A 61 19.91 -18.33 -8.32
CA ARG A 61 18.70 -18.00 -9.08
C ARG A 61 18.74 -16.61 -9.68
N HIS A 62 19.37 -15.66 -8.99
CA HIS A 62 19.26 -14.24 -9.33
C HIS A 62 20.59 -13.50 -9.47
N GLY A 63 21.71 -14.19 -9.28
CA GLY A 63 23.05 -13.62 -9.37
C GLY A 63 23.50 -13.31 -10.79
N TRP A 64 24.67 -12.67 -10.88
CA TRP A 64 25.23 -12.16 -12.12
C TRP A 64 25.38 -13.24 -13.21
N GLU A 65 26.04 -14.35 -12.88
CA GLU A 65 26.31 -15.44 -13.84
C GLU A 65 25.02 -16.00 -14.45
N THR A 66 23.98 -16.14 -13.63
CA THR A 66 22.67 -16.64 -14.07
C THR A 66 21.99 -15.66 -15.04
N ARG A 67 22.23 -14.36 -14.87
CA ARG A 67 21.70 -13.34 -15.79
C ARG A 67 22.52 -13.28 -17.08
N MET A 68 23.83 -13.49 -17.02
CA MET A 68 24.69 -13.46 -18.20
C MET A 68 24.55 -14.70 -19.10
N SER A 69 24.21 -15.86 -18.52
CA SER A 69 24.07 -17.12 -19.26
C SER A 69 22.92 -17.11 -20.28
N THR A 70 21.84 -16.37 -20.01
CA THR A 70 20.66 -16.32 -20.88
C THR A 70 20.56 -14.98 -21.64
N PRO A 71 20.11 -14.98 -22.91
CA PRO A 71 19.92 -13.73 -23.65
C PRO A 71 18.89 -12.80 -22.98
N ASN A 72 17.86 -13.38 -22.37
CA ASN A 72 16.84 -12.61 -21.64
C ASN A 72 17.40 -12.00 -20.36
N GLY A 73 18.29 -12.70 -19.65
CA GLY A 73 18.96 -12.15 -18.47
C GLY A 73 19.85 -10.96 -18.81
N ARG A 74 20.59 -11.02 -19.93
CA ARG A 74 21.37 -9.88 -20.44
C ARG A 74 20.49 -8.66 -20.73
N LYS A 75 19.33 -8.86 -21.36
CA LYS A 75 18.34 -7.78 -21.58
C LYS A 75 17.81 -7.17 -20.27
N VAL A 76 17.64 -7.98 -19.21
CA VAL A 76 17.25 -7.47 -17.88
C VAL A 76 18.34 -6.55 -17.32
N ILE A 77 19.62 -6.94 -17.41
CA ILE A 77 20.74 -6.11 -16.95
C ILE A 77 20.77 -4.79 -17.72
N MET A 78 20.67 -4.83 -19.05
CA MET A 78 20.61 -3.62 -19.88
C MET A 78 19.49 -2.67 -19.45
N ARG A 79 18.26 -3.18 -19.22
CA ARG A 79 17.15 -2.35 -18.72
C ARG A 79 17.42 -1.74 -17.36
N ARG A 80 18.11 -2.45 -16.46
CA ARG A 80 18.46 -1.93 -15.13
C ARG A 80 19.54 -0.85 -15.20
N LEU A 81 20.50 -1.01 -16.10
CA LEU A 81 21.54 -0.02 -16.39
C LEU A 81 20.92 1.26 -16.96
N LEU A 82 20.04 1.14 -17.96
CA LEU A 82 19.32 2.28 -18.55
C LEU A 82 18.43 3.01 -17.54
N LYS A 83 17.91 2.29 -16.55
CA LYS A 83 17.15 2.88 -15.44
C LYS A 83 18.05 3.56 -14.39
N GLY A 84 19.37 3.38 -14.45
CA GLY A 84 20.32 3.90 -13.45
C GLY A 84 20.25 3.18 -12.10
N ARG A 85 19.97 1.87 -12.07
CA ARG A 85 19.99 1.11 -10.81
C ARG A 85 21.43 0.85 -10.38
N PHE A 86 21.76 1.20 -9.13
CA PHE A 86 23.06 0.93 -8.52
C PHE A 86 23.37 -0.57 -8.43
N VAL A 87 22.41 -1.36 -7.91
CA VAL A 87 22.53 -2.82 -7.84
C VAL A 87 21.83 -3.45 -9.04
N LEU A 88 22.60 -4.10 -9.92
CA LEU A 88 22.08 -4.71 -11.14
C LEU A 88 21.55 -6.13 -10.91
N THR A 89 22.26 -6.96 -10.16
CA THR A 89 21.87 -8.33 -9.82
C THR A 89 22.09 -8.57 -8.34
N HIS A 90 21.56 -9.70 -7.88
CA HIS A 90 21.83 -10.21 -6.54
C HIS A 90 23.29 -10.63 -6.39
#